data_AF-A0A6V8NXX2-F1
#
_entry.id   AF-A0A6V8NXX2-F1
#
_cell.length_a   1.000
_cell.length_b   1.000
_cell.length_c   1.000
_cell.angle_alpha   90.00
_cell.angle_beta   90.00
_cell.angle_gamma   90.00
#
_symmetry.space_group_name_H-M   'P 1'
#
loop_
_entity.id
_entity.type
_entity.pdbx_description
1 polymer ?
#
loop_
_entity_poly.entity_id
_entity_poly.type
_entity_poly.pdbx_seq_one_letter_code
_entity_poly.pdbx_strand_id
1 'polypeptide(L)'
;MGITTVGREDMDILRELVALCLAEYSRLEDGHLQWVEKTVIAARFRIFQETDILPTSIFDTIATAMSQTHLGVDADPVSLIFKTLEAALADFAGMHVGTDLSDILFGVSAPVYTEANLGVIDEHKVNIAVHGHNPLLSELIVMAARDLDNEAREAGAAGIQLMGVCCTGNEVLMRQGVPLATNFMSQELPIMTGALDVMVVDVQCIMPSVQAVAECFKTKIVTTSRNARIPGSHFVDFTTKQALEKAKEIIHLAIASYQERLGSPCFIPAVKKQVVAGFSPEALYELFAALNPDRTYAVGVRL
;
A
#
# COMPACT_ATOMS: atom_id res chain seq x y z
N MET A 1 8.82 20.69 -4.13
CA MET A 1 7.50 21.35 -4.16
C MET A 1 7.50 22.87 -4.00
N GLY A 2 8.65 23.57 -4.00
CA GLY A 2 8.67 25.05 -3.91
C GLY A 2 8.40 25.65 -2.52
N ILE A 3 8.22 24.80 -1.50
CA ILE A 3 8.04 25.19 -0.10
C ILE A 3 9.41 25.56 0.48
N THR A 4 9.51 26.74 1.09
CA THR A 4 10.73 27.15 1.80
C THR A 4 10.82 26.40 3.12
N THR A 5 12.00 25.84 3.43
CA THR A 5 12.23 25.01 4.64
C THR A 5 13.18 25.64 5.65
N VAL A 6 14.09 26.53 5.22
CA VAL A 6 15.12 27.12 6.08
C VAL A 6 14.49 28.03 7.14
N GLY A 7 14.78 27.76 8.42
CA GLY A 7 14.34 28.57 9.55
C GLY A 7 12.86 28.40 9.95
N ARG A 8 12.20 27.33 9.48
CA ARG A 8 10.81 27.01 9.81
C ARG A 8 10.70 25.73 10.64
N GLU A 9 9.60 25.62 11.38
CA GLU A 9 9.26 24.39 12.09
C GLU A 9 8.68 23.33 11.15
N ASP A 10 8.98 22.05 11.40
CA ASP A 10 8.54 20.94 10.56
C ASP A 10 7.02 20.89 10.39
N MET A 11 6.25 21.21 11.44
CA MET A 11 4.79 21.22 11.38
C MET A 11 4.22 22.33 10.50
N ASP A 12 4.92 23.45 10.36
CA ASP A 12 4.52 24.52 9.45
C ASP A 12 4.80 24.14 7.99
N ILE A 13 5.93 23.49 7.75
CA ILE A 13 6.29 22.93 6.43
C ILE A 13 5.27 21.86 6.03
N LEU A 14 4.96 20.93 6.95
CA LEU A 14 4.00 19.86 6.73
C LEU A 14 2.60 20.41 6.43
N ARG A 15 2.16 21.45 7.15
CA ARG A 15 0.85 22.08 6.91
C ARG A 15 0.73 22.64 5.49
N GLU A 16 1.77 23.30 5.01
CA GLU A 16 1.81 23.84 3.66
C GLU A 16 1.87 22.72 2.60
N LEU A 17 2.66 21.68 2.87
CA LEU A 17 2.72 20.49 2.00
C LEU A 17 1.36 19.80 1.89
N VAL A 18 0.66 19.60 3.01
CA VAL A 18 -0.68 18.99 3.04
C VAL A 18 -1.69 19.85 2.27
N ALA A 19 -1.64 21.18 2.42
CA ALA A 19 -2.50 22.07 1.65
C ALA A 19 -2.24 21.94 0.14
N LEU A 20 -0.97 21.82 -0.27
CA LEU A 20 -0.60 21.59 -1.66
C LEU A 20 -1.10 20.23 -2.16
N CYS A 21 -0.92 19.14 -1.41
CA CYS A 21 -1.44 17.83 -1.76
C CYS A 21 -2.97 17.88 -1.95
N LEU A 22 -3.71 18.52 -1.04
CA LEU A 22 -5.16 18.67 -1.18
C LEU A 22 -5.56 19.46 -2.43
N ALA A 23 -4.78 20.47 -2.80
CA ALA A 23 -5.00 21.25 -4.02
C ALA A 23 -4.77 20.40 -5.29
N GLU A 24 -3.80 19.49 -5.31
CA GLU A 24 -3.61 18.54 -6.43
C GLU A 24 -4.86 17.69 -6.69
N TYR A 25 -5.61 17.34 -5.64
CA TYR A 25 -6.84 16.57 -5.80
C TYR A 25 -8.05 17.42 -6.21
N SER A 26 -8.13 18.68 -5.78
CA SER A 26 -9.41 19.41 -5.76
C SER A 26 -9.45 20.76 -6.49
N ARG A 27 -8.32 21.23 -7.04
CA ARG A 27 -8.27 22.50 -7.80
C ARG A 27 -9.20 22.47 -9.01
N LEU A 28 -9.94 23.56 -9.22
CA LEU A 28 -10.81 23.78 -10.39
C LEU A 28 -10.45 25.03 -11.20
N GLU A 29 -9.57 25.88 -10.68
CA GLU A 29 -9.02 27.03 -11.40
C GLU A 29 -7.89 26.62 -12.34
N ASP A 30 -7.57 27.48 -13.30
CA ASP A 30 -6.50 27.27 -14.27
C ASP A 30 -5.18 26.92 -13.58
N GLY A 31 -4.50 25.89 -14.09
CA GLY A 31 -3.23 25.40 -13.57
C GLY A 31 -3.06 23.92 -13.86
N HIS A 32 -1.98 23.34 -13.35
CA HIS A 32 -1.68 21.93 -13.55
C HIS A 32 -1.07 21.30 -12.29
N LEU A 33 -1.15 19.97 -12.21
CA LEU A 33 -0.57 19.16 -11.14
C LEU A 33 0.92 19.46 -10.95
N GLN A 34 1.26 20.01 -9.79
CA GLN A 34 2.62 20.35 -9.41
C GLN A 34 3.48 19.10 -9.26
N TRP A 35 2.92 17.98 -8.83
CA TRP A 35 3.68 16.73 -8.77
C TRP A 35 4.11 16.25 -10.15
N VAL A 36 3.30 16.47 -11.20
CA VAL A 36 3.72 16.17 -12.57
C VAL A 36 4.88 17.09 -12.99
N GLU A 37 4.74 18.40 -12.81
CA GLU A 37 5.76 19.37 -13.22
C GLU A 37 7.12 19.12 -12.54
N LYS A 38 7.11 18.86 -11.22
CA LYS A 38 8.34 18.82 -10.43
C LYS A 38 9.05 17.46 -10.43
N THR A 39 8.40 16.39 -10.87
CA THR A 39 8.97 15.03 -10.84
C THR A 39 9.37 14.48 -12.21
N VAL A 40 8.93 15.10 -13.30
CA VAL A 40 9.33 14.70 -14.66
C VAL A 40 10.44 15.59 -15.22
N ILE A 41 11.22 15.05 -16.16
CA ILE A 41 12.23 15.85 -16.87
C ILE A 41 11.57 16.93 -17.74
N ALA A 42 12.23 18.08 -17.89
CA ALA A 42 11.70 19.24 -18.63
C ALA A 42 11.26 18.90 -20.07
N ALA A 43 11.96 17.97 -20.73
CA ALA A 43 11.62 17.53 -22.08
C ALA A 43 10.27 16.77 -22.14
N ARG A 44 9.87 16.06 -21.07
CA ARG A 44 8.55 15.41 -20.97
C ARG A 44 7.47 16.42 -20.65
N PHE A 45 7.72 17.30 -19.68
CA PHE A 45 6.78 18.35 -19.32
C PHE A 45 6.40 19.24 -20.52
N ARG A 46 7.39 19.64 -21.33
CA ARG A 46 7.15 20.41 -22.56
C ARG A 46 6.24 19.68 -23.54
N ILE A 47 6.39 18.37 -23.70
CA ILE A 47 5.50 17.58 -24.58
C ILE A 47 4.09 17.59 -24.01
N PHE A 48 3.92 17.38 -22.70
CA PHE A 48 2.59 17.39 -22.08
C PHE A 48 1.88 18.74 -22.26
N GLN A 49 2.63 19.85 -22.23
CA GLN A 49 2.14 21.19 -22.56
C GLN A 49 1.76 21.33 -24.04
N GLU A 50 2.65 20.92 -24.96
CA GLU A 50 2.41 21.01 -26.40
C GLU A 50 1.24 20.12 -26.87
N THR A 51 0.96 19.05 -26.14
CA THR A 51 -0.17 18.14 -26.40
C THR A 51 -1.42 18.45 -25.58
N ASP A 52 -1.40 19.47 -24.72
CA ASP A 52 -2.53 19.88 -23.87
C ASP A 52 -3.13 18.74 -23.03
N ILE A 53 -2.27 17.95 -22.37
CA ILE A 53 -2.68 16.83 -21.50
C ILE A 53 -2.28 17.03 -20.03
N LEU A 54 -1.88 18.24 -19.65
CA LEU A 54 -1.56 18.54 -18.26
C LEU A 54 -2.84 18.58 -17.43
N PRO A 55 -3.01 17.70 -16.42
CA PRO A 55 -4.25 17.65 -15.66
C PRO A 55 -4.37 18.87 -14.72
N THR A 56 -5.56 19.45 -14.62
CA THR A 56 -5.85 20.54 -13.67
C THR A 56 -5.82 20.05 -12.23
N SER A 57 -6.57 18.99 -11.93
CA SER A 57 -6.55 18.28 -10.65
C SER A 57 -6.98 16.83 -10.84
N ILE A 58 -6.67 15.97 -9.87
CA ILE A 58 -6.97 14.53 -9.98
C ILE A 58 -8.48 14.29 -10.06
N PHE A 59 -9.29 14.90 -9.18
CA PHE A 59 -10.73 14.65 -9.20
C PHE A 59 -11.45 15.30 -10.38
N ASP A 60 -11.01 16.48 -10.84
CA ASP A 60 -11.57 17.10 -12.05
C ASP A 60 -11.27 16.25 -13.29
N THR A 61 -10.03 15.78 -13.46
CA THR A 61 -9.67 14.92 -14.58
C THR A 61 -10.45 13.60 -14.57
N ILE A 62 -10.69 13.00 -13.39
CA ILE A 62 -11.57 11.82 -13.27
C ILE A 62 -13.01 12.18 -13.70
N ALA A 63 -13.57 13.28 -13.19
CA ALA A 63 -14.94 13.67 -13.48
C ALA A 63 -15.14 14.01 -14.97
N THR A 64 -14.19 14.73 -15.58
CA THR A 64 -14.25 15.11 -16.99
C THR A 64 -14.01 13.91 -17.91
N ALA A 65 -13.09 13.01 -17.58
CA ALA A 65 -12.90 11.75 -18.31
C ALA A 65 -14.20 10.91 -18.30
N MET A 66 -14.81 10.74 -17.14
CA MET A 66 -16.10 10.05 -17.03
C MET A 66 -17.19 10.74 -17.85
N SER A 67 -17.29 12.07 -17.78
CA SER A 67 -18.26 12.83 -18.57
C SER A 67 -18.03 12.68 -20.08
N GLN A 68 -16.78 12.64 -20.53
CA GLN A 68 -16.42 12.54 -21.95
C GLN A 68 -16.80 11.18 -22.56
N THR A 69 -16.92 10.15 -21.72
CA THR A 69 -17.35 8.81 -22.12
C THR A 69 -18.87 8.60 -22.13
N HIS A 70 -19.68 9.63 -21.83
CA HIS A 70 -21.13 9.50 -21.83
C HIS A 70 -21.70 9.40 -23.26
N LEU A 71 -22.91 8.82 -23.38
CA LEU A 71 -23.65 8.74 -24.65
C LEU A 71 -23.78 10.13 -25.30
N GLY A 72 -23.37 10.23 -26.57
CA GLY A 72 -23.52 11.45 -27.38
C GLY A 72 -22.52 12.56 -27.07
N VAL A 73 -21.40 12.25 -26.40
CA VAL A 73 -20.33 13.22 -26.11
C VAL A 73 -19.24 13.12 -27.18
N ASP A 74 -18.06 12.58 -26.85
CA ASP A 74 -16.93 12.61 -27.76
C ASP A 74 -16.90 11.38 -28.68
N ALA A 75 -16.76 11.63 -29.97
CA ALA A 75 -16.67 10.61 -31.01
C ALA A 75 -15.32 10.66 -31.76
N ASP A 76 -14.41 11.57 -31.37
CA ASP A 76 -13.06 11.62 -31.92
C ASP A 76 -12.12 10.68 -31.13
N PRO A 77 -11.59 9.62 -31.76
CA PRO A 77 -10.70 8.69 -31.08
C PRO A 77 -9.38 9.33 -30.63
N VAL A 78 -8.89 10.36 -31.31
CA VAL A 78 -7.65 11.07 -30.92
C VAL A 78 -7.90 11.87 -29.65
N SER A 79 -9.00 12.61 -29.59
CA SER A 79 -9.43 13.35 -28.40
C SER A 79 -9.60 12.43 -27.18
N LEU A 80 -10.27 11.28 -27.36
CA LEU A 80 -10.42 10.28 -26.30
C LEU A 80 -9.09 9.69 -25.82
N ILE A 81 -8.14 9.44 -26.73
CA ILE A 81 -6.80 8.97 -26.37
C ILE A 81 -6.07 10.04 -25.55
N PHE A 82 -6.17 11.32 -25.93
CA PHE A 82 -5.50 12.41 -25.21
C PHE A 82 -6.09 12.62 -23.81
N LYS A 83 -7.42 12.52 -23.65
CA LYS A 83 -8.03 12.49 -22.31
C LYS A 83 -7.56 11.28 -21.49
N THR A 84 -7.35 10.12 -22.12
CA THR A 84 -6.81 8.94 -21.43
C THR A 84 -5.38 9.19 -20.93
N LEU A 85 -4.55 9.86 -21.75
CA LEU A 85 -3.19 10.24 -21.34
C LEU A 85 -3.18 11.28 -20.21
N GLU A 86 -4.09 12.25 -20.25
CA GLU A 86 -4.31 13.21 -19.15
C GLU A 86 -4.71 12.46 -17.85
N ALA A 87 -5.67 11.53 -17.93
CA ALA A 87 -6.07 10.72 -16.78
C ALA A 87 -4.92 9.87 -16.22
N ALA A 88 -4.05 9.34 -17.09
CA ALA A 88 -2.86 8.60 -16.67
C ALA A 88 -1.83 9.51 -15.96
N LEU A 89 -1.71 10.79 -16.35
CA LEU A 89 -0.86 11.75 -15.64
C LEU A 89 -1.45 12.13 -14.28
N ALA A 90 -2.78 12.17 -14.14
CA ALA A 90 -3.43 12.35 -12.85
C ALA A 90 -3.20 11.16 -11.92
N ASP A 91 -3.26 9.92 -12.44
CA ASP A 91 -2.91 8.71 -11.72
C ASP A 91 -1.44 8.73 -11.27
N PHE A 92 -0.51 9.06 -12.17
CA PHE A 92 0.92 9.21 -11.86
C PHE A 92 1.18 10.23 -10.74
N ALA A 93 0.48 11.37 -10.73
CA ALA A 93 0.58 12.34 -9.64
C ALA A 93 0.08 11.74 -8.31
N GLY A 94 -1.05 11.02 -8.34
CA GLY A 94 -1.56 10.30 -7.18
C GLY A 94 -0.59 9.25 -6.63
N MET A 95 0.09 8.51 -7.52
CA MET A 95 1.15 7.57 -7.13
C MET A 95 2.29 8.27 -6.40
N HIS A 96 2.81 9.37 -6.97
CA HIS A 96 3.90 10.12 -6.33
C HIS A 96 3.49 10.73 -4.98
N VAL A 97 2.31 11.37 -4.90
CA VAL A 97 1.81 11.92 -3.63
C VAL A 97 1.67 10.81 -2.59
N GLY A 98 1.16 9.63 -2.99
CA GLY A 98 1.04 8.47 -2.11
C GLY A 98 2.39 7.96 -1.60
N THR A 99 3.38 7.80 -2.47
CA THR A 99 4.73 7.37 -2.10
C THR A 99 5.41 8.39 -1.18
N ASP A 100 5.44 9.67 -1.57
CA ASP A 100 6.12 10.72 -0.81
C ASP A 100 5.54 10.87 0.61
N LEU A 101 4.20 10.89 0.73
CA LEU A 101 3.55 11.02 2.04
C LEU A 101 3.71 9.77 2.89
N SER A 102 3.74 8.58 2.28
CA SER A 102 3.99 7.33 3.02
C SER A 102 5.41 7.31 3.58
N ASP A 103 6.40 7.78 2.81
CA ASP A 103 7.79 7.86 3.27
C ASP A 103 7.98 8.92 4.36
N ILE A 104 7.27 10.06 4.29
CA ILE A 104 7.25 11.06 5.36
C ILE A 104 6.66 10.50 6.65
N LEU A 105 5.59 9.71 6.56
CA LEU A 105 4.88 9.18 7.73
C LEU A 105 5.55 7.94 8.35
N PHE A 106 6.08 7.06 7.51
CA PHE A 106 6.52 5.72 7.92
C PHE A 106 8.02 5.47 7.70
N GLY A 107 8.72 6.44 7.11
CA GLY A 107 10.14 6.35 6.78
C GLY A 107 10.39 5.88 5.35
N VAL A 108 11.45 6.43 4.76
CA VAL A 108 11.97 5.98 3.46
C VAL A 108 12.48 4.55 3.59
N SER A 109 12.09 3.67 2.67
CA SER A 109 12.53 2.27 2.68
C SER A 109 14.04 2.13 2.48
N ALA A 110 14.64 1.15 3.16
CA ALA A 110 16.06 0.81 3.09
C ALA A 110 16.24 -0.71 2.98
N PRO A 111 17.40 -1.23 2.53
CA PRO A 111 17.57 -2.65 2.25
C PRO A 111 17.23 -3.56 3.44
N VAL A 112 16.32 -4.51 3.20
CA VAL A 112 15.82 -5.46 4.22
C VAL A 112 15.90 -6.90 3.72
N TYR A 113 16.14 -7.83 4.65
CA TYR A 113 16.12 -9.27 4.40
C TYR A 113 14.85 -9.87 5.00
N THR A 114 14.13 -10.67 4.22
CA THR A 114 12.97 -11.43 4.70
C THR A 114 12.75 -12.68 3.84
N GLU A 115 11.56 -13.26 3.90
CA GLU A 115 11.15 -14.42 3.13
C GLU A 115 9.84 -14.16 2.36
N ALA A 116 9.57 -14.96 1.34
CA ALA A 116 8.31 -14.93 0.61
C ALA A 116 7.81 -16.33 0.24
N ASN A 117 6.51 -16.41 -0.06
CA ASN A 117 5.69 -17.60 -0.37
C ASN A 117 5.06 -18.25 0.88
N LEU A 118 4.06 -19.13 0.68
CA LEU A 118 3.19 -19.64 1.75
C LEU A 118 3.92 -20.34 2.90
N GLY A 119 5.15 -20.82 2.69
CA GLY A 119 5.98 -21.41 3.75
C GLY A 119 6.40 -20.45 4.86
N VAL A 120 6.08 -19.15 4.76
CA VAL A 120 6.26 -18.16 5.84
C VAL A 120 5.18 -18.26 6.93
N ILE A 121 4.10 -19.01 6.68
CA ILE A 121 3.05 -19.30 7.66
C ILE A 121 3.60 -20.28 8.72
N ASP A 122 3.25 -20.05 9.98
CA ASP A 122 3.66 -20.89 11.11
C ASP A 122 2.43 -21.35 11.89
N GLU A 123 2.17 -22.66 11.89
CA GLU A 123 0.98 -23.23 12.53
C GLU A 123 0.89 -22.94 14.03
N HIS A 124 2.03 -22.69 14.70
CA HIS A 124 2.10 -22.43 16.13
C HIS A 124 1.96 -20.95 16.49
N LYS A 125 1.86 -20.05 15.51
CA LYS A 125 1.68 -18.61 15.74
C LYS A 125 0.29 -18.15 15.36
N VAL A 126 -0.09 -16.97 15.84
CA VAL A 126 -1.27 -16.25 15.35
C VAL A 126 -0.92 -15.66 13.98
N ASN A 127 -1.46 -16.22 12.90
CA ASN A 127 -1.16 -15.81 11.52
C ASN A 127 -2.14 -14.74 11.03
N ILE A 128 -1.60 -13.57 10.68
CA ILE A 128 -2.39 -12.42 10.24
C ILE A 128 -1.87 -11.96 8.88
N ALA A 129 -2.75 -11.98 7.88
CA ALA A 129 -2.48 -11.43 6.56
C ALA A 129 -2.97 -9.99 6.46
N VAL A 130 -2.05 -9.05 6.19
CA VAL A 130 -2.40 -7.70 5.75
C VAL A 130 -2.53 -7.70 4.23
N HIS A 131 -3.72 -7.39 3.73
CA HIS A 131 -4.03 -7.45 2.30
C HIS A 131 -4.73 -6.19 1.81
N GLY A 132 -4.34 -5.72 0.62
CA GLY A 132 -4.88 -4.51 0.00
C GLY A 132 -3.74 -3.55 -0.35
N HIS A 133 -3.89 -2.24 -0.08
CA HIS A 133 -3.03 -1.21 -0.69
C HIS A 133 -2.54 -0.09 0.23
N ASN A 134 -3.27 0.31 1.26
CA ASN A 134 -2.97 1.53 2.01
C ASN A 134 -2.13 1.23 3.27
N PRO A 135 -0.90 1.76 3.40
CA PRO A 135 -0.04 1.47 4.54
C PRO A 135 -0.55 2.04 5.87
N LEU A 136 -1.48 3.00 5.86
CA LEU A 136 -2.09 3.53 7.08
C LEU A 136 -2.70 2.44 7.97
N LEU A 137 -3.22 1.37 7.38
CA LEU A 137 -3.75 0.24 8.14
C LEU A 137 -2.64 -0.72 8.55
N SER A 138 -1.85 -1.18 7.58
CA SER A 138 -0.90 -2.27 7.80
C SER A 138 0.26 -1.89 8.72
N GLU A 139 0.77 -0.66 8.67
CA GLU A 139 1.78 -0.16 9.62
C GLU A 139 1.25 -0.17 11.05
N LEU A 140 -0.03 0.19 11.24
CA LEU A 140 -0.68 0.21 12.55
C LEU A 140 -0.94 -1.23 13.07
N ILE A 141 -1.23 -2.17 12.17
CA ILE A 141 -1.29 -3.60 12.48
C ILE A 141 0.08 -4.13 12.89
N VAL A 142 1.17 -3.72 12.22
CA VAL A 142 2.54 -4.06 12.61
C VAL A 142 2.86 -3.55 14.01
N MET A 143 2.53 -2.28 14.30
CA MET A 143 2.71 -1.71 15.64
C MET A 143 1.91 -2.47 16.70
N ALA A 144 0.62 -2.71 16.45
CA ALA A 144 -0.25 -3.42 17.40
C ALA A 144 0.19 -4.88 17.63
N ALA A 145 0.65 -5.59 16.59
CA ALA A 145 1.16 -6.94 16.71
C ALA A 145 2.42 -7.01 17.60
N ARG A 146 3.31 -6.02 17.50
CA ARG A 146 4.49 -5.93 18.38
C ARG A 146 4.08 -5.69 19.84
N ASP A 147 3.13 -4.78 20.06
CA ASP A 147 2.62 -4.48 21.41
C ASP A 147 1.95 -5.69 22.09
N LEU A 148 1.25 -6.52 21.30
CA LEU A 148 0.38 -7.58 21.79
C LEU A 148 0.96 -9.01 21.63
N ASP A 149 2.24 -9.16 21.27
CA ASP A 149 2.88 -10.49 21.10
C ASP A 149 2.81 -11.31 22.39
N ASN A 150 2.95 -10.67 23.56
CA ASN A 150 2.85 -11.35 24.85
C ASN A 150 1.44 -11.91 25.10
N GLU A 151 0.39 -11.18 24.72
CA GLU A 151 -0.98 -11.67 24.86
C GLU A 151 -1.25 -12.89 23.97
N ALA A 152 -0.70 -12.91 22.75
CA ALA A 152 -0.75 -14.08 21.90
C ALA A 152 -0.03 -15.29 22.53
N ARG A 153 1.09 -15.07 23.23
CA ARG A 153 1.81 -16.12 23.97
C ARG A 153 1.01 -16.64 25.15
N GLU A 154 0.38 -15.76 25.92
CA GLU A 154 -0.51 -16.13 27.02
C GLU A 154 -1.73 -16.93 26.53
N ALA A 155 -2.19 -16.65 25.31
CA ALA A 155 -3.25 -17.41 24.63
C ALA A 155 -2.78 -18.77 24.06
N GLY A 156 -1.51 -19.14 24.22
CA GLY A 156 -0.96 -20.43 23.80
C GLY A 156 -0.31 -20.45 22.40
N ALA A 157 -0.04 -19.29 21.80
CA ALA A 157 0.73 -19.20 20.56
C ALA A 157 2.24 -19.04 20.83
N ALA A 158 3.05 -19.33 19.83
CA ALA A 158 4.49 -19.04 19.81
C ALA A 158 4.81 -17.55 19.49
N GLY A 159 3.77 -16.70 19.41
CA GLY A 159 3.83 -15.28 19.06
C GLY A 159 2.88 -14.95 17.90
N ILE A 160 3.00 -13.74 17.37
CA ILE A 160 2.24 -13.26 16.21
C ILE A 160 3.11 -13.36 14.95
N GLN A 161 2.53 -13.85 13.86
CA GLN A 161 3.14 -13.91 12.53
C GLN A 161 2.34 -13.02 11.58
N LEU A 162 2.95 -11.91 11.16
CA LEU A 162 2.40 -11.09 10.09
C LEU A 162 2.89 -11.58 8.73
N MET A 163 2.05 -11.46 7.72
CA MET A 163 2.43 -11.60 6.32
C MET A 163 1.66 -10.65 5.40
N GLY A 164 2.31 -10.26 4.31
CA GLY A 164 1.72 -9.41 3.28
C GLY A 164 1.08 -10.19 2.14
N VAL A 165 -0.02 -9.65 1.60
CA VAL A 165 -0.60 -10.02 0.30
C VAL A 165 -0.89 -8.75 -0.50
N CYS A 166 -0.40 -8.68 -1.74
CA CYS A 166 -0.54 -7.50 -2.61
C CYS A 166 0.23 -6.26 -2.08
N CYS A 167 -0.20 -5.05 -2.46
CA CYS A 167 0.59 -3.82 -2.32
C CYS A 167 0.82 -3.38 -0.88
N THR A 168 -0.18 -3.44 0.01
CA THR A 168 0.03 -3.12 1.45
C THR A 168 1.01 -4.10 2.10
N GLY A 169 1.08 -5.34 1.59
CA GLY A 169 2.11 -6.31 1.93
C GLY A 169 3.50 -5.86 1.48
N ASN A 170 3.61 -5.30 0.27
CA ASN A 170 4.86 -4.70 -0.19
C ASN A 170 5.26 -3.47 0.64
N GLU A 171 4.32 -2.64 1.09
CA GLU A 171 4.63 -1.48 1.94
C GLU A 171 5.32 -1.90 3.24
N VAL A 172 4.73 -2.84 3.99
CA VAL A 172 5.32 -3.34 5.24
C VAL A 172 6.50 -4.28 5.01
N LEU A 173 6.63 -4.91 3.84
CA LEU A 173 7.87 -5.56 3.42
C LEU A 173 9.00 -4.52 3.35
N MET A 174 8.80 -3.45 2.61
CA MET A 174 9.84 -2.46 2.29
C MET A 174 10.32 -1.68 3.53
N ARG A 175 9.45 -1.48 4.54
CA ARG A 175 9.78 -0.71 5.74
C ARG A 175 10.02 -1.54 6.99
N GLN A 176 9.29 -2.64 7.15
CA GLN A 176 9.27 -3.43 8.39
C GLN A 176 9.85 -4.85 8.21
N GLY A 177 10.17 -5.27 6.97
CA GLY A 177 10.68 -6.61 6.67
C GLY A 177 9.62 -7.71 6.82
N VAL A 178 8.32 -7.37 6.81
CA VAL A 178 7.24 -8.35 6.90
C VAL A 178 7.29 -9.28 5.69
N PRO A 179 7.26 -10.61 5.88
CA PRO A 179 7.33 -11.56 4.77
C PRO A 179 6.08 -11.50 3.89
N LEU A 180 6.21 -11.85 2.60
CA LEU A 180 5.07 -11.95 1.69
C LEU A 180 4.53 -13.37 1.63
N ALA A 181 3.26 -13.60 1.93
CA ALA A 181 2.67 -14.93 1.79
C ALA A 181 2.41 -15.28 0.32
N THR A 182 1.84 -14.35 -0.44
CA THR A 182 1.45 -14.61 -1.83
C THR A 182 1.13 -13.32 -2.61
N ASN A 183 0.75 -13.45 -3.87
CA ASN A 183 0.33 -12.33 -4.74
C ASN A 183 -1.19 -12.34 -4.99
N PHE A 184 -1.67 -11.44 -5.84
CA PHE A 184 -3.09 -11.25 -6.15
C PHE A 184 -3.82 -12.54 -6.56
N MET A 185 -3.24 -13.34 -7.47
CA MET A 185 -3.96 -14.47 -8.10
C MET A 185 -4.21 -15.62 -7.14
N SER A 186 -3.45 -15.70 -6.06
CA SER A 186 -3.49 -16.79 -5.08
C SER A 186 -3.87 -16.30 -3.69
N GLN A 187 -4.53 -15.15 -3.58
CA GLN A 187 -4.92 -14.53 -2.32
C GLN A 187 -5.87 -15.37 -1.45
N GLU A 188 -6.59 -16.35 -2.04
CA GLU A 188 -7.42 -17.30 -1.30
C GLU A 188 -6.59 -18.45 -0.68
N LEU A 189 -5.41 -18.75 -1.24
CA LEU A 189 -4.59 -19.89 -0.82
C LEU A 189 -4.04 -19.80 0.62
N PRO A 190 -3.66 -18.63 1.17
CA PRO A 190 -3.35 -18.49 2.59
C PRO A 190 -4.45 -19.02 3.50
N ILE A 191 -5.72 -18.76 3.17
CA ILE A 191 -6.89 -19.26 3.91
C ILE A 191 -6.97 -20.78 3.77
N MET A 192 -6.79 -21.29 2.56
CA MET A 192 -6.86 -22.74 2.26
C MET A 192 -5.75 -23.58 2.91
N THR A 193 -4.70 -22.96 3.46
CA THR A 193 -3.74 -23.66 4.32
C THR A 193 -4.35 -24.14 5.63
N GLY A 194 -5.49 -23.56 6.03
CA GLY A 194 -6.13 -23.79 7.33
C GLY A 194 -5.42 -23.12 8.50
N ALA A 195 -4.27 -22.47 8.28
CA ALA A 195 -3.43 -21.88 9.32
C ALA A 195 -3.61 -20.36 9.48
N LEU A 196 -4.35 -19.70 8.60
CA LEU A 196 -4.58 -18.25 8.68
C LEU A 196 -5.70 -17.92 9.69
N ASP A 197 -5.42 -17.03 10.64
CA ASP A 197 -6.38 -16.66 11.69
C ASP A 197 -7.18 -15.43 11.26
N VAL A 198 -6.51 -14.38 10.78
CA VAL A 198 -7.18 -13.18 10.26
C VAL A 198 -6.58 -12.77 8.91
N MET A 199 -7.46 -12.41 7.98
CA MET A 199 -7.09 -11.57 6.84
C MET A 199 -7.75 -10.20 7.02
N VAL A 200 -6.92 -9.19 7.32
CA VAL A 200 -7.37 -7.81 7.42
C VAL A 200 -7.19 -7.13 6.08
N VAL A 201 -8.26 -6.49 5.59
CA VAL A 201 -8.31 -5.91 4.25
C VAL A 201 -8.74 -4.44 4.27
N ASP A 202 -8.16 -3.63 3.38
CA ASP A 202 -8.57 -2.23 3.14
C ASP A 202 -9.34 -2.04 1.83
N VAL A 203 -8.67 -1.74 0.72
CA VAL A 203 -9.22 -1.38 -0.59
C VAL A 203 -8.41 -2.03 -1.71
N GLN A 204 -9.07 -2.19 -2.87
CA GLN A 204 -8.50 -2.59 -4.16
C GLN A 204 -7.92 -4.02 -4.21
N CYS A 205 -8.14 -4.69 -5.35
CA CYS A 205 -7.67 -6.05 -5.67
C CYS A 205 -8.00 -7.16 -4.64
N ILE A 206 -8.96 -6.92 -3.74
CA ILE A 206 -9.48 -7.92 -2.81
C ILE A 206 -10.59 -8.69 -3.51
N MET A 207 -10.39 -9.97 -3.76
CA MET A 207 -11.42 -10.86 -4.28
C MET A 207 -12.49 -11.04 -3.20
N PRO A 208 -13.76 -10.69 -3.44
CA PRO A 208 -14.80 -10.83 -2.41
C PRO A 208 -15.03 -12.30 -2.01
N SER A 209 -14.63 -13.26 -2.84
CA SER A 209 -14.69 -14.70 -2.57
C SER A 209 -13.82 -15.15 -1.40
N VAL A 210 -12.83 -14.37 -0.95
CA VAL A 210 -12.05 -14.68 0.27
C VAL A 210 -12.94 -14.93 1.49
N GLN A 211 -14.10 -14.27 1.56
CA GLN A 211 -15.08 -14.52 2.62
C GLN A 211 -15.73 -15.90 2.50
N ALA A 212 -16.17 -16.30 1.31
CA ALA A 212 -16.77 -17.62 1.09
C ALA A 212 -15.74 -18.75 1.34
N VAL A 213 -14.47 -18.52 1.01
CA VAL A 213 -13.39 -19.45 1.34
C VAL A 213 -13.18 -19.50 2.86
N ALA A 214 -13.15 -18.35 3.55
CA ALA A 214 -12.97 -18.29 5.00
C ALA A 214 -14.08 -19.00 5.79
N GLU A 215 -15.31 -19.03 5.29
CA GLU A 215 -16.43 -19.77 5.89
C GLU A 215 -16.17 -21.29 5.97
N CYS A 216 -15.26 -21.82 5.16
CA CYS A 216 -14.83 -23.22 5.21
C CYS A 216 -13.74 -23.49 6.27
N PHE A 217 -13.20 -22.44 6.91
CA PHE A 217 -12.10 -22.49 7.86
C PHE A 217 -12.43 -21.71 9.15
N LYS A 218 -11.42 -21.47 10.00
CA LYS A 218 -11.55 -20.65 11.21
C LYS A 218 -11.13 -19.19 11.01
N THR A 219 -10.61 -18.88 9.82
CA THR A 219 -10.16 -17.54 9.44
C THR A 219 -11.30 -16.53 9.52
N LYS A 220 -11.00 -15.34 10.04
CA LYS A 220 -11.90 -14.19 9.97
C LYS A 220 -11.43 -13.21 8.91
N ILE A 221 -12.32 -12.81 8.01
CA ILE A 221 -12.07 -11.68 7.09
C ILE A 221 -12.52 -10.41 7.79
N VAL A 222 -11.66 -9.40 7.80
CA VAL A 222 -11.93 -8.10 8.42
C VAL A 222 -11.79 -6.99 7.40
N THR A 223 -12.91 -6.42 6.97
CA THR A 223 -12.93 -5.23 6.12
C THR A 223 -12.83 -3.97 6.98
N THR A 224 -12.04 -2.99 6.53
CA THR A 224 -11.75 -1.77 7.30
C THR A 224 -12.17 -0.48 6.62
N SER A 225 -12.36 -0.49 5.30
CA SER A 225 -12.76 0.67 4.52
C SER A 225 -14.27 0.72 4.31
N ARG A 226 -14.89 1.89 4.52
CA ARG A 226 -16.31 2.11 4.21
C ARG A 226 -16.62 1.95 2.71
N ASN A 227 -15.62 2.13 1.85
CA ASN A 227 -15.76 2.05 0.40
C ASN A 227 -15.54 0.64 -0.15
N ALA A 228 -15.15 -0.33 0.70
CA ALA A 228 -14.89 -1.71 0.31
C ALA A 228 -15.36 -2.67 1.40
N ARG A 229 -16.62 -3.09 1.32
CA ARG A 229 -17.23 -4.04 2.26
C ARG A 229 -17.54 -5.37 1.56
N ILE A 230 -17.38 -6.46 2.30
CA ILE A 230 -17.68 -7.81 1.84
C ILE A 230 -18.78 -8.38 2.76
N PRO A 231 -19.97 -8.72 2.24
CA PRO A 231 -21.02 -9.35 3.04
C PRO A 231 -20.51 -10.61 3.75
N GLY A 232 -20.86 -10.80 5.02
CA GLY A 232 -20.40 -11.94 5.83
C GLY A 232 -19.07 -11.71 6.57
N SER A 233 -18.26 -10.74 6.12
CA SER A 233 -17.01 -10.38 6.82
C SER A 233 -17.28 -9.55 8.08
N HIS A 234 -16.31 -9.53 8.99
CA HIS A 234 -16.27 -8.53 10.05
C HIS A 234 -16.01 -7.16 9.43
N PHE A 235 -16.61 -6.12 10.02
CA PHE A 235 -16.33 -4.73 9.65
C PHE A 235 -15.81 -3.97 10.86
N VAL A 236 -14.58 -3.48 10.77
CA VAL A 236 -13.96 -2.60 11.76
C VAL A 236 -13.84 -1.23 11.13
N ASP A 237 -14.59 -0.24 11.64
CA ASP A 237 -14.59 1.12 11.09
C ASP A 237 -13.27 1.84 11.41
N PHE A 238 -12.27 1.61 10.56
CA PHE A 238 -10.94 2.17 10.74
C PHE A 238 -10.93 3.65 10.36
N THR A 239 -10.55 4.49 11.32
CA THR A 239 -10.33 5.93 11.10
C THR A 239 -9.00 6.34 11.69
N THR A 240 -8.36 7.36 11.11
CA THR A 240 -7.05 7.85 11.59
C THR A 240 -7.09 8.31 13.05
N LYS A 241 -8.24 8.74 13.56
CA LYS A 241 -8.43 9.14 14.97
C LYS A 241 -8.35 7.98 15.96
N GLN A 242 -8.70 6.77 15.53
CA GLN A 242 -8.77 5.57 16.37
C GLN A 242 -7.88 4.44 15.82
N ALA A 243 -6.91 4.78 14.97
CA ALA A 243 -6.20 3.81 14.15
C ALA A 243 -5.52 2.69 14.97
N LEU A 244 -4.80 3.05 16.03
CA LEU A 244 -4.12 2.08 16.88
C LEU A 244 -5.11 1.24 17.72
N GLU A 245 -6.18 1.85 18.23
CA GLU A 245 -7.24 1.15 18.96
C GLU A 245 -7.88 0.08 18.06
N LYS A 246 -8.23 0.44 16.82
CA LYS A 246 -8.80 -0.47 15.84
C LYS A 246 -7.83 -1.54 15.38
N ALA A 247 -6.54 -1.22 15.25
CA ALA A 247 -5.53 -2.24 14.99
C ALA A 247 -5.45 -3.27 16.13
N LYS A 248 -5.47 -2.83 17.40
CA LYS A 248 -5.48 -3.73 18.57
C LYS A 248 -6.74 -4.60 18.63
N GLU A 249 -7.91 -4.03 18.31
CA GLU A 249 -9.17 -4.79 18.17
C GLU A 249 -9.01 -5.95 17.16
N ILE A 250 -8.36 -5.71 16.02
CA ILE A 250 -8.12 -6.72 14.99
C ILE A 250 -7.12 -7.79 15.46
N ILE A 251 -6.07 -7.41 16.19
CA ILE A 251 -5.12 -8.37 16.76
C ILE A 251 -5.82 -9.27 17.79
N HIS A 252 -6.66 -8.72 18.68
CA HIS A 252 -7.42 -9.54 19.63
C HIS A 252 -8.37 -10.53 18.93
N LEU A 253 -9.01 -10.10 17.84
CA LEU A 253 -9.83 -11.00 17.02
C LEU A 253 -8.98 -12.13 16.41
N ALA A 254 -7.75 -11.84 15.98
CA ALA A 254 -6.83 -12.86 15.48
C ALA A 254 -6.41 -13.86 16.57
N ILE A 255 -6.11 -13.38 17.77
CA ILE A 255 -5.79 -14.23 18.92
C ILE A 255 -6.97 -15.16 19.26
N ALA A 256 -8.21 -14.65 19.23
CA ALA A 256 -9.40 -15.46 19.44
C ALA A 256 -9.60 -16.51 18.32
N SER A 257 -9.38 -16.13 17.06
CA SER A 257 -9.45 -17.05 15.92
C SER A 257 -8.39 -18.15 15.99
N TYR A 258 -7.17 -17.82 16.44
CA TYR A 258 -6.12 -18.81 16.72
C TYR A 258 -6.58 -19.87 17.73
N GLN A 259 -7.23 -19.44 18.81
CA GLN A 259 -7.77 -20.37 19.82
C GLN A 259 -8.87 -21.28 19.22
N GLU A 260 -9.71 -20.76 18.33
CA GLU A 260 -10.69 -21.56 17.59
C GLU A 260 -10.04 -22.55 16.59
N ARG A 261 -8.87 -22.17 16.04
CA ARG A 261 -8.10 -22.99 15.12
C ARG A 261 -7.38 -24.15 15.80
N LEU A 262 -6.99 -24.03 17.06
CA LEU A 262 -6.23 -25.06 17.79
C LEU A 262 -6.84 -26.47 17.60
N GLY A 263 -6.00 -27.41 17.15
CA GLY A 263 -6.40 -28.79 16.86
C GLY A 263 -7.03 -29.02 15.48
N SER A 264 -7.23 -27.97 14.68
CA SER A 264 -7.65 -28.09 13.28
C SER A 264 -6.48 -28.51 12.40
N PRO A 265 -6.69 -29.38 11.39
CA PRO A 265 -5.64 -29.76 10.46
C PRO A 265 -5.19 -28.56 9.61
N CYS A 266 -3.88 -28.36 9.54
CA CYS A 266 -3.26 -27.34 8.70
C CYS A 266 -2.40 -28.02 7.61
N PHE A 267 -2.34 -27.43 6.43
CA PHE A 267 -1.41 -27.80 5.36
C PHE A 267 -0.67 -26.57 4.87
N ILE A 268 0.54 -26.38 5.36
CA ILE A 268 1.43 -25.29 4.99
C ILE A 268 2.48 -25.82 4.01
N PRO A 269 2.52 -25.36 2.75
CA PRO A 269 3.57 -25.75 1.82
C PRO A 269 4.95 -25.37 2.36
N ALA A 270 5.90 -26.32 2.39
CA ALA A 270 7.28 -26.09 2.80
C ALA A 270 8.10 -25.35 1.72
N VAL A 271 7.52 -24.32 1.11
CA VAL A 271 8.10 -23.54 0.02
C VAL A 271 8.14 -22.08 0.43
N LYS A 272 9.36 -21.58 0.63
CA LYS A 272 9.66 -20.16 0.80
C LYS A 272 11.02 -19.83 0.18
N LYS A 273 11.24 -18.55 -0.12
CA LYS A 273 12.50 -18.03 -0.65
C LYS A 273 12.94 -16.81 0.13
N GLN A 274 14.24 -16.66 0.31
CA GLN A 274 14.81 -15.42 0.83
C GLN A 274 14.57 -14.29 -0.16
N VAL A 275 14.28 -13.11 0.38
CA VAL A 275 14.04 -11.88 -0.36
C VAL A 275 14.94 -10.80 0.22
N VAL A 276 15.58 -10.05 -0.68
CA VAL A 276 16.16 -8.74 -0.36
C VAL A 276 15.29 -7.69 -1.03
N ALA A 277 14.74 -6.78 -0.25
CA ALA A 277 13.86 -5.71 -0.71
C ALA A 277 14.32 -4.36 -0.11
N GLY A 278 13.49 -3.33 -0.17
CA GLY A 278 13.79 -2.02 0.44
C GLY A 278 14.66 -1.10 -0.42
N PHE A 279 14.68 -1.31 -1.73
CA PHE A 279 15.47 -0.52 -2.67
C PHE A 279 14.70 0.72 -3.16
N SER A 280 14.53 1.71 -2.28
CA SER A 280 14.13 3.07 -2.68
C SER A 280 15.18 3.72 -3.61
N PRO A 281 14.82 4.76 -4.37
CA PRO A 281 15.80 5.58 -5.09
C PRO A 281 16.93 6.07 -4.16
N GLU A 282 16.61 6.49 -2.94
CA GLU A 282 17.55 6.93 -1.91
C GLU A 282 18.53 5.81 -1.54
N ALA A 283 18.03 4.60 -1.24
CA ALA A 283 18.86 3.44 -0.94
C ALA A 283 19.76 3.03 -2.12
N LEU A 284 19.25 3.12 -3.35
CA LEU A 284 20.04 2.85 -4.55
C LEU A 284 21.13 3.89 -4.75
N TYR A 285 20.84 5.18 -4.52
CA TYR A 285 21.86 6.23 -4.61
C TYR A 285 22.95 6.09 -3.56
N GLU A 286 22.59 5.71 -2.33
CA GLU A 286 23.57 5.42 -1.28
C GLU A 286 24.46 4.23 -1.68
N LEU A 287 23.86 3.15 -2.20
CA LEU A 287 24.60 2.00 -2.70
C LEU A 287 25.55 2.36 -3.84
N PHE A 288 25.09 3.17 -4.80
CA PHE A 288 25.90 3.59 -5.93
C PHE A 288 26.98 4.61 -5.57
N ALA A 289 26.77 5.42 -4.52
CA ALA A 289 27.78 6.34 -3.99
C ALA A 289 29.04 5.62 -3.51
N ALA A 290 28.92 4.35 -3.07
CA ALA A 290 30.07 3.53 -2.72
C ALA A 290 30.99 3.22 -3.93
N LEU A 291 30.45 3.27 -5.16
CA LEU A 291 31.21 3.07 -6.40
C LEU A 291 31.65 4.39 -7.03
N ASN A 292 30.77 5.39 -7.05
CA ASN A 292 31.03 6.70 -7.62
C ASN A 292 30.29 7.80 -6.82
N PRO A 293 30.93 8.38 -5.80
CA PRO A 293 30.28 9.39 -4.95
C PRO A 293 29.96 10.68 -5.70
N ASP A 294 30.70 11.01 -6.76
CA ASP A 294 30.50 12.24 -7.54
C ASP A 294 29.35 12.13 -8.54
N ARG A 295 28.96 10.91 -8.94
CA ARG A 295 27.86 10.63 -9.88
C ARG A 295 27.15 9.33 -9.55
N THR A 296 26.33 9.35 -8.51
CA THR A 296 25.56 8.20 -8.02
C THR A 296 24.61 7.59 -9.07
N TYR A 297 24.11 8.37 -10.03
CA TYR A 297 23.22 7.91 -11.10
C TYR A 297 23.96 7.46 -12.38
N ALA A 298 25.27 7.69 -12.48
CA ALA A 298 26.08 7.33 -13.63
C ALA A 298 27.00 6.16 -13.28
N VAL A 299 26.43 5.06 -12.79
CA VAL A 299 27.13 3.78 -12.71
C VAL A 299 27.20 3.21 -14.12
N GLY A 300 28.13 3.74 -14.91
CA GLY A 300 28.38 3.24 -16.25
C GLY A 300 28.87 1.80 -16.16
N VAL A 301 27.99 0.85 -16.44
CA VAL A 301 28.44 -0.48 -16.86
C VAL A 301 29.13 -0.26 -18.20
N ARG A 302 30.47 -0.30 -18.21
CA ARG A 302 31.19 -0.64 -19.44
C ARG A 302 30.81 -2.10 -19.74
N LEU A 303 29.72 -2.31 -20.48
CA LEU A 303 29.50 -3.54 -21.23
C LEU A 303 30.36 -3.51 -22.49
#